data_AF-A0A243PK97-F1
#
_entry.id   AF-A0A243PK97-F1
#
_cell.length_a   1.000
_cell.length_b   1.000
_cell.length_c   1.000
_cell.angle_alpha   90.00
_cell.angle_beta   90.00
_cell.angle_gamma   90.00
#
_symmetry.space_group_name_H-M   'P 1'
#
loop_
_entity.id
_entity.type
_entity.pdbx_description
1 polymer ?
#
loop_
_entity_poly.entity_id
_entity_poly.type
_entity_poly.pdbx_seq_one_letter_code
_entity_poly.pdbx_strand_id
1 'polypeptide(L)'
;MFASAPLQEDWSMRFLPVIAVLLAASATPAIAQTPPDVADLVGARAAGGETQLEARGYRFVTTNVVRDTKWSFWWSERQRQCISVATAEGRYNAIGTVPAANCNAGGGGATSRPTQPFERISLVCIGTGSGPAAQSSSGYRYNRKSRKFEPEFGTTMGREAFSSDLEIEIADGVGRVHPSGKLVSPIHSGGNDGWWPIADLLVTPDRITGSYRMNGLNKPRIDYDRRTRIVRVRAATEFTGRCEEQ
;
A
#
# COMPACT_ATOMS: atom_id res chain seq x y z
N MET A 1 72.30 3.49 -58.47
CA MET A 1 71.25 3.63 -59.50
C MET A 1 69.94 3.32 -58.81
N PHE A 2 69.02 4.29 -58.78
CA PHE A 2 67.66 4.25 -58.18
C PHE A 2 67.61 4.11 -56.64
N ALA A 3 66.72 4.75 -55.88
CA ALA A 3 65.86 5.92 -56.04
C ALA A 3 65.36 6.26 -54.61
N SER A 4 65.17 7.55 -54.33
CA SER A 4 64.60 8.08 -53.08
C SER A 4 63.09 7.83 -52.99
N ALA A 5 62.55 7.58 -51.79
CA ALA A 5 61.21 8.03 -51.39
C ALA A 5 61.04 7.98 -49.85
N PRO A 6 60.33 8.96 -49.24
CA PRO A 6 60.13 9.11 -47.80
C PRO A 6 58.81 8.50 -47.32
N LEU A 7 58.66 8.27 -46.01
CA LEU A 7 57.37 8.06 -45.36
C LEU A 7 57.31 8.90 -44.07
N GLN A 8 56.63 10.05 -44.19
CA GLN A 8 55.93 10.73 -43.10
C GLN A 8 54.52 10.12 -42.95
N GLU A 9 53.77 10.58 -41.94
CA GLU A 9 52.37 10.27 -41.60
C GLU A 9 52.23 9.06 -40.65
N ASP A 10 51.51 9.08 -39.53
CA ASP A 10 50.52 10.04 -39.04
C ASP A 10 50.33 9.82 -37.52
N TRP A 11 50.19 10.90 -36.75
CA TRP A 11 49.80 10.84 -35.34
C TRP A 11 48.28 10.74 -35.25
N SER A 12 47.75 9.66 -34.70
CA SER A 12 46.35 9.62 -34.29
C SER A 12 46.15 8.64 -33.13
N MET A 13 46.21 9.20 -31.91
CA MET A 13 45.70 8.60 -30.69
C MET A 13 44.22 8.24 -30.88
N ARG A 14 43.92 6.95 -31.02
CA ARG A 14 42.56 6.44 -30.88
C ARG A 14 42.33 6.07 -29.42
N PHE A 15 41.70 6.99 -28.70
CA PHE A 15 41.06 6.76 -27.41
C PHE A 15 40.04 5.61 -27.53
N LEU A 16 40.24 4.54 -26.79
CA LEU A 16 39.22 3.51 -26.56
C LEU A 16 38.16 4.08 -25.61
N PRO A 17 36.85 4.04 -25.94
CA PRO A 17 35.81 4.50 -25.03
C PRO A 17 35.60 3.45 -23.93
N VAL A 18 35.77 3.86 -22.68
CA VAL A 18 35.34 3.09 -21.51
C VAL A 18 33.80 3.11 -21.50
N ILE A 19 33.17 2.02 -21.95
CA ILE A 19 31.72 1.83 -21.79
C ILE A 19 31.47 1.50 -20.32
N ALA A 20 31.07 2.51 -19.55
CA ALA A 20 30.52 2.32 -18.22
C ALA A 20 29.12 1.71 -18.32
N VAL A 21 29.00 0.41 -18.07
CA VAL A 21 27.71 -0.29 -17.96
C VAL A 21 27.05 0.15 -16.65
N LEU A 22 26.13 1.11 -16.73
CA LEU A 22 25.21 1.49 -15.65
C LEU A 22 24.16 0.37 -15.48
N LEU A 23 24.37 -0.49 -14.47
CA LEU A 23 23.36 -1.42 -13.97
C LEU A 23 22.23 -0.63 -13.30
N ALA A 24 21.23 -0.24 -14.08
CA ALA A 24 19.97 0.28 -13.55
C ALA A 24 19.18 -0.89 -12.90
N ALA A 25 19.28 -1.02 -11.58
CA ALA A 25 18.43 -1.92 -10.82
C ALA A 25 16.98 -1.39 -10.83
N SER A 26 16.18 -1.85 -11.79
CA SER A 26 14.75 -1.58 -11.81
C SER A 26 14.08 -2.30 -10.64
N ALA A 27 13.68 -1.56 -9.60
CA ALA A 27 12.82 -2.06 -8.54
C ALA A 27 11.43 -2.36 -9.13
N THR A 28 11.17 -3.62 -9.46
CA THR A 28 9.84 -4.08 -9.85
C THR A 28 8.88 -3.93 -8.66
N PRO A 29 7.73 -3.24 -8.81
CA PRO A 29 6.74 -3.20 -7.76
C PRO A 29 6.21 -4.63 -7.54
N ALA A 30 6.32 -5.14 -6.31
CA ALA A 30 5.73 -6.41 -5.92
C ALA A 30 4.20 -6.24 -5.85
N ILE A 31 3.52 -6.46 -6.97
CA ILE A 31 2.10 -6.81 -6.98
C ILE A 31 2.01 -8.13 -6.22
N ALA A 32 1.10 -8.26 -5.24
CA ALA A 32 0.83 -9.54 -4.61
C ALA A 32 0.42 -10.54 -5.70
N GLN A 33 1.35 -11.41 -6.11
CA GLN A 33 1.15 -12.31 -7.25
C GLN A 33 0.20 -13.42 -6.81
N THR A 34 -0.89 -13.61 -7.55
CA THR A 34 -1.75 -14.79 -7.35
C THR A 34 -0.93 -16.05 -7.64
N PRO A 35 -0.87 -17.03 -6.72
CA PRO A 35 -0.09 -18.23 -6.94
C PRO A 35 -0.59 -18.98 -8.21
N PRO A 36 0.31 -19.46 -9.09
CA PRO A 36 -0.08 -20.01 -10.39
C PRO A 36 -1.03 -21.20 -10.30
N ASP A 37 -0.94 -21.96 -9.22
CA ASP A 37 -1.74 -23.16 -8.97
C ASP A 37 -3.19 -22.85 -8.53
N VAL A 38 -3.52 -21.59 -8.25
CA VAL A 38 -4.88 -21.11 -7.93
C VAL A 38 -5.29 -19.88 -8.74
N ALA A 39 -4.47 -19.45 -9.71
CA ALA A 39 -4.74 -18.28 -10.52
C ALA A 39 -6.02 -18.40 -11.37
N ASP A 40 -6.35 -19.62 -11.81
CA ASP A 40 -7.57 -19.93 -12.55
C ASP A 40 -8.84 -19.85 -11.69
N LEU A 41 -8.72 -19.83 -10.36
CA LEU A 41 -9.87 -19.69 -9.45
C LEU A 41 -10.33 -18.25 -9.28
N VAL A 42 -9.56 -17.26 -9.74
CA VAL A 42 -10.00 -15.87 -9.77
C VAL A 42 -11.21 -15.73 -10.69
N GLY A 43 -12.32 -15.23 -10.15
CA GLY A 43 -13.63 -15.12 -10.83
C GLY A 43 -14.55 -16.33 -10.67
N ALA A 44 -14.06 -17.45 -10.12
CA ALA A 44 -14.87 -18.64 -9.86
C ALA A 44 -15.98 -18.34 -8.85
N ARG A 45 -17.10 -19.09 -8.93
CA ARG A 45 -18.13 -19.06 -7.88
C ARG A 45 -17.55 -19.63 -6.60
N ALA A 46 -17.81 -18.98 -5.47
CA ALA A 46 -17.21 -19.32 -4.18
C ALA A 46 -17.35 -20.81 -3.84
N ALA A 47 -18.56 -21.38 -3.93
CA ALA A 47 -18.79 -22.79 -3.61
C ALA A 47 -17.92 -23.76 -4.44
N GLY A 48 -17.76 -23.50 -5.75
CA GLY A 48 -16.90 -24.33 -6.60
C GLY A 48 -15.41 -24.05 -6.38
N GLY A 49 -15.07 -22.78 -6.09
CA GLY A 49 -13.71 -22.37 -5.77
C GLY A 49 -13.20 -23.02 -4.48
N GLU A 50 -14.04 -23.14 -3.45
CA GLU A 50 -13.69 -23.78 -2.17
C GLU A 50 -13.38 -25.27 -2.39
N THR A 51 -14.24 -25.99 -3.12
CA THR A 51 -13.98 -27.39 -3.49
C THR A 51 -12.68 -27.54 -4.28
N GLN A 52 -12.36 -26.61 -5.18
CA GLN A 52 -11.11 -26.64 -5.94
C GLN A 52 -9.89 -26.35 -5.07
N LEU A 53 -9.97 -25.42 -4.12
CA LEU A 53 -8.90 -25.17 -3.16
C LEU A 53 -8.61 -26.41 -2.32
N GLU A 54 -9.64 -27.06 -1.78
CA GLU A 54 -9.49 -28.31 -1.01
C GLU A 54 -8.87 -29.43 -1.86
N ALA A 55 -9.36 -29.63 -3.10
CA ALA A 55 -8.82 -30.62 -4.03
C ALA A 55 -7.34 -30.38 -4.38
N ARG A 56 -6.87 -29.13 -4.31
CA ARG A 56 -5.48 -28.73 -4.56
C ARG A 56 -4.59 -28.82 -3.32
N GLY A 57 -5.16 -29.23 -2.20
CA GLY A 57 -4.47 -29.42 -0.93
C GLY A 57 -4.34 -28.14 -0.11
N TYR A 58 -5.28 -27.20 -0.27
CA TYR A 58 -5.46 -26.09 0.66
C TYR A 58 -6.47 -26.48 1.75
N ARG A 59 -6.12 -26.24 3.01
CA ARG A 59 -7.03 -26.33 4.14
C ARG A 59 -7.56 -24.96 4.50
N PHE A 60 -8.86 -24.87 4.72
CA PHE A 60 -9.49 -23.69 5.28
C PHE A 60 -8.92 -23.39 6.68
N VAL A 61 -8.60 -22.13 6.95
CA VAL A 61 -8.14 -21.68 8.28
C VAL A 61 -9.22 -20.86 8.96
N THR A 62 -9.61 -19.74 8.35
CA THR A 62 -10.60 -18.84 8.93
C THR A 62 -11.24 -17.97 7.84
N THR A 63 -12.38 -17.37 8.15
CA THR A 63 -13.02 -16.35 7.32
C THR A 63 -13.35 -15.13 8.16
N ASN A 64 -13.01 -13.96 7.64
CA ASN A 64 -13.40 -12.68 8.18
C ASN A 64 -14.28 -11.94 7.18
N VAL A 65 -15.30 -11.24 7.65
CA VAL A 65 -16.22 -10.49 6.79
C VAL A 65 -15.98 -9.00 6.98
N VAL A 66 -15.70 -8.29 5.89
CA VAL A 66 -15.55 -6.83 5.88
C VAL A 66 -16.58 -6.27 4.90
N ARG A 67 -17.67 -5.69 5.43
CA ARG A 67 -18.89 -5.32 4.67
C ARG A 67 -19.47 -6.52 3.91
N ASP A 68 -19.56 -6.43 2.59
CA ASP A 68 -20.10 -7.45 1.69
C ASP A 68 -19.01 -8.37 1.12
N THR A 69 -17.75 -8.20 1.55
CA THR A 69 -16.62 -9.03 1.10
C THR A 69 -16.19 -9.98 2.20
N LYS A 70 -16.18 -11.28 1.89
CA LYS A 70 -15.66 -12.33 2.77
C LYS A 70 -14.21 -12.64 2.42
N TRP A 71 -13.32 -12.50 3.37
CA TRP A 71 -11.90 -12.82 3.27
C TRP A 71 -11.63 -14.15 3.94
N SER A 72 -11.36 -15.18 3.15
CA SER A 72 -11.01 -16.51 3.65
C SER A 72 -9.52 -16.76 3.54
N PHE A 73 -8.93 -17.40 4.55
CA PHE A 73 -7.52 -17.74 4.61
C PHE A 73 -7.35 -19.25 4.48
N TRP A 74 -6.38 -19.65 3.65
CA TRP A 74 -6.17 -21.04 3.30
C TRP A 74 -4.69 -21.40 3.34
N TRP A 75 -4.38 -22.52 3.98
CA TRP A 75 -3.02 -23.03 4.10
C TRP A 75 -2.80 -24.22 3.18
N SER A 76 -1.71 -24.25 2.44
CA SER A 76 -1.29 -25.47 1.75
C SER A 76 -0.01 -26.01 2.38
N GLU A 77 -0.08 -27.21 2.96
CA GLU A 77 1.12 -27.91 3.46
C GLU A 77 2.07 -28.25 2.32
N ARG A 78 1.51 -28.74 1.19
CA ARG A 78 2.28 -29.13 -0.01
C ARG A 78 3.13 -27.99 -0.55
N GLN A 79 2.61 -26.76 -0.48
CA GLN A 79 3.26 -25.57 -1.01
C GLN A 79 3.88 -24.69 0.08
N ARG A 80 3.69 -25.05 1.36
CA ARG A 80 4.09 -24.29 2.55
C ARG A 80 3.71 -22.81 2.48
N GLN A 81 2.51 -22.52 1.96
CA GLN A 81 2.05 -21.16 1.73
C GLN A 81 0.66 -20.89 2.29
N CYS A 82 0.47 -19.65 2.74
CA CYS A 82 -0.83 -19.12 3.12
C CYS A 82 -1.35 -18.21 2.01
N ILE A 83 -2.62 -18.35 1.65
CA ILE A 83 -3.30 -17.46 0.70
C ILE A 83 -4.50 -16.83 1.37
N SER A 84 -4.82 -15.61 0.95
CA SER A 84 -6.09 -14.95 1.23
C SER A 84 -6.94 -14.93 -0.03
N VAL A 85 -8.24 -15.15 0.13
CA VAL A 85 -9.23 -15.19 -0.95
C VAL A 85 -10.33 -14.19 -0.61
N ALA A 86 -10.44 -13.14 -1.42
CA ALA A 86 -11.50 -12.14 -1.33
C ALA A 86 -12.72 -12.62 -2.11
N THR A 87 -13.85 -12.77 -1.45
CA THR A 87 -15.12 -13.18 -2.06
C THR A 87 -16.12 -12.04 -2.00
N ALA A 88 -16.58 -11.57 -3.15
CA ALA A 88 -17.63 -10.56 -3.27
C ALA A 88 -18.66 -11.03 -4.32
N GLU A 89 -19.94 -10.73 -4.10
CA GLU A 89 -21.03 -11.14 -5.02
C GLU A 89 -21.04 -12.65 -5.31
N GLY A 90 -20.62 -13.45 -4.33
CA GLY A 90 -20.54 -14.92 -4.44
C GLY A 90 -19.41 -15.43 -5.36
N ARG A 91 -18.43 -14.59 -5.71
CA ARG A 91 -17.28 -14.96 -6.55
C ARG A 91 -15.96 -14.53 -5.94
N TYR A 92 -14.89 -15.25 -6.27
CA TYR A 92 -13.54 -14.88 -5.90
C TYR A 92 -13.09 -13.66 -6.71
N ASN A 93 -12.99 -12.52 -6.04
CA ASN A 93 -12.56 -11.26 -6.64
C ASN A 93 -11.03 -11.20 -6.76
N ALA A 94 -10.32 -11.72 -5.76
CA ALA A 94 -8.86 -11.76 -5.73
C ALA A 94 -8.37 -12.94 -4.88
N ILE A 95 -7.22 -13.49 -5.26
CA ILE A 95 -6.47 -14.48 -4.49
C ILE A 95 -5.02 -14.02 -4.44
N GLY A 96 -4.41 -14.02 -3.26
CA GLY A 96 -3.02 -13.59 -3.09
C GLY A 96 -2.33 -14.30 -1.95
N THR A 97 -1.03 -14.53 -2.10
CA THR A 97 -0.17 -15.06 -1.04
C THR A 97 -0.07 -14.05 0.10
N VAL A 98 -0.16 -14.57 1.32
CA VAL A 98 0.02 -13.81 2.56
C VAL A 98 1.04 -14.53 3.45
N PRO A 99 1.64 -13.87 4.44
CA PRO A 99 2.58 -14.50 5.35
C PRO A 99 1.98 -15.74 5.99
N ALA A 100 2.78 -16.81 6.11
CA ALA A 100 2.37 -18.08 6.69
C ALA A 100 1.72 -17.93 8.09
N ALA A 101 2.15 -16.90 8.85
CA ALA A 101 1.59 -16.56 10.15
C ALA A 101 0.06 -16.36 10.12
N ASN A 102 -0.51 -15.82 9.04
CA ASN A 102 -1.95 -15.59 8.90
C ASN A 102 -2.77 -16.90 8.85
N CYS A 103 -2.11 -18.02 8.52
CA CYS A 103 -2.72 -19.35 8.47
C CYS A 103 -2.44 -20.20 9.73
N ASN A 104 -1.57 -19.73 10.62
CA ASN A 104 -1.15 -20.44 11.82
C ASN A 104 -2.06 -20.16 13.03
N ALA A 105 -3.24 -19.57 12.82
CA ALA A 105 -4.27 -19.37 13.85
C ALA A 105 -4.94 -20.67 14.34
N GLY A 106 -4.43 -21.85 13.95
CA GLY A 106 -4.85 -23.13 14.50
C GLY A 106 -3.95 -24.29 14.08
N GLY A 107 -3.13 -24.79 15.01
CA GLY A 107 -2.66 -26.20 15.02
C GLY A 107 -1.22 -26.50 14.54
N GLY A 108 -0.25 -26.40 15.46
CA GLY A 108 0.71 -27.48 15.80
C GLY A 108 1.83 -27.91 14.83
N GLY A 109 3.08 -27.49 15.14
CA GLY A 109 4.24 -28.41 15.19
C GLY A 109 5.39 -28.21 14.19
N ALA A 110 6.39 -27.37 14.55
CA ALA A 110 7.81 -27.74 14.61
C ALA A 110 8.66 -26.52 15.00
N THR A 111 9.62 -26.76 15.89
CA THR A 111 10.41 -25.83 16.69
C THR A 111 11.27 -24.83 15.93
N SER A 112 11.03 -23.52 16.11
CA SER A 112 11.96 -22.59 16.79
C SER A 112 11.42 -21.15 16.86
N ARG A 113 11.57 -20.56 18.05
CA ARG A 113 11.13 -19.25 18.56
C ARG A 113 9.66 -19.21 19.04
N PRO A 114 9.39 -18.84 20.30
CA PRO A 114 8.03 -18.58 20.75
C PRO A 114 7.49 -17.40 19.92
N THR A 115 6.67 -17.71 18.92
CA THR A 115 5.81 -16.72 18.29
C THR A 115 4.72 -16.48 19.33
N GLN A 116 4.80 -15.31 19.96
CA GLN A 116 3.86 -14.88 20.98
C GLN A 116 2.43 -15.12 20.45
N PRO A 117 1.57 -15.80 21.23
CA PRO A 117 0.16 -15.87 20.89
C PRO A 117 -0.35 -14.42 20.86
N PHE A 118 -1.13 -14.05 19.84
CA PHE A 118 -1.67 -12.69 19.64
C PHE A 118 -0.60 -11.58 19.68
N GLU A 119 0.10 -11.29 18.58
CA GLU A 119 0.82 -10.00 18.48
C GLU A 119 -0.24 -8.88 18.45
N ARG A 120 -0.58 -8.38 19.65
CA ARG A 120 -1.39 -7.18 19.83
C ARG A 120 -0.47 -6.00 19.62
N ILE A 121 -0.64 -5.32 18.51
CA ILE A 121 0.13 -4.12 18.18
C ILE A 121 -0.82 -2.94 18.36
N SER A 122 -0.52 -2.06 19.30
CA SER A 122 -1.16 -0.74 19.40
C SER A 122 -0.12 0.31 19.08
N LEU A 123 -0.36 1.10 18.03
CA LEU A 123 0.52 2.18 17.60
C LEU A 123 -0.21 3.49 17.68
N VAL A 124 0.43 4.50 18.26
CA VAL A 124 0.04 5.90 18.07
C VAL A 124 1.11 6.58 17.23
N CYS A 125 0.68 7.13 16.11
CA CYS A 125 1.55 7.78 15.15
C CYS A 125 1.22 9.26 15.06
N ILE A 126 2.17 10.12 15.42
CA ILE A 126 2.00 11.57 15.37
C ILE A 126 2.82 12.11 14.20
N GLY A 127 2.23 13.02 13.43
CA GLY A 127 2.86 13.49 12.21
C GLY A 127 2.18 14.66 11.56
N THR A 128 2.62 14.91 10.33
CA THR A 128 2.09 15.98 9.49
C THR A 128 1.63 15.43 8.16
N GLY A 129 0.71 16.16 7.55
CA GLY A 129 0.12 15.79 6.28
C GLY A 129 -0.23 16.98 5.44
N SER A 130 -0.70 16.71 4.24
CA SER A 130 -1.33 17.70 3.39
C SER A 130 -2.58 17.13 2.73
N GLY A 131 -3.61 17.96 2.59
CA GLY A 131 -4.91 17.56 2.06
C GLY A 131 -5.50 18.64 1.16
N PRO A 132 -6.49 18.30 0.33
CA PRO A 132 -7.20 19.27 -0.49
C PRO A 132 -7.89 20.32 0.37
N ALA A 133 -7.71 21.60 0.04
CA ALA A 133 -8.32 22.73 0.75
C ALA A 133 -8.72 23.84 -0.22
N ALA A 134 -9.83 24.53 0.08
CA ALA A 134 -10.24 25.71 -0.67
C ALA A 134 -9.38 26.91 -0.25
N GLN A 135 -8.78 27.59 -1.23
CA GLN A 135 -7.98 28.79 -1.02
C GLN A 135 -8.73 29.98 -1.62
N SER A 136 -9.01 31.00 -0.80
CA SER A 136 -9.65 32.24 -1.26
C SER A 136 -8.58 33.27 -1.58
N SER A 137 -8.66 33.87 -2.77
CA SER A 137 -7.85 35.01 -3.17
C SER A 137 -8.75 36.24 -3.33
N SER A 138 -8.26 37.39 -2.88
CA SER A 138 -8.89 38.68 -3.11
C SER A 138 -7.87 39.63 -3.73
N GLY A 139 -8.23 40.28 -4.82
CA GLY A 139 -7.39 41.25 -5.50
C GLY A 139 -8.22 42.38 -6.10
N TYR A 140 -7.54 43.26 -6.82
CA TYR A 140 -8.19 44.29 -7.63
C TYR A 140 -7.73 44.12 -9.07
N ARG A 141 -8.68 44.07 -9.99
CA ARG A 141 -8.40 44.03 -11.42
C ARG A 141 -8.76 45.37 -12.03
N TYR A 142 -7.82 45.96 -12.77
CA TYR A 142 -8.10 47.18 -13.52
C TYR A 142 -9.00 46.87 -14.71
N ASN A 143 -10.22 47.41 -14.71
CA ASN A 143 -11.16 47.28 -15.81
C ASN A 143 -10.99 48.47 -16.76
N ARG A 144 -10.43 48.21 -17.96
CA ARG A 144 -10.17 49.26 -18.97
C ARG A 144 -11.44 49.95 -19.49
N LYS A 145 -12.61 49.29 -19.42
CA LYS A 145 -13.89 49.86 -19.89
C LYS A 145 -14.44 50.88 -18.89
N SER A 146 -14.44 50.53 -17.61
CA SER A 146 -14.91 51.42 -16.53
C SER A 146 -13.83 52.37 -16.01
N ARG A 147 -12.56 52.17 -16.43
CA ARG A 147 -11.35 52.88 -15.97
C ARG A 147 -11.17 52.86 -14.46
N LYS A 148 -11.66 51.81 -13.80
CA LYS A 148 -11.63 51.65 -12.34
C LYS A 148 -10.98 50.33 -11.96
N PHE A 149 -10.36 50.32 -10.78
CA PHE A 149 -9.99 49.07 -10.12
C PHE A 149 -11.26 48.45 -9.51
N GLU A 150 -11.58 47.24 -9.93
CA GLU A 150 -12.73 46.49 -9.46
C GLU A 150 -12.23 45.32 -8.60
N PRO A 151 -12.89 45.03 -7.45
CA PRO A 151 -12.50 43.90 -6.63
C PRO A 151 -12.72 42.59 -7.40
N GLU A 152 -11.76 41.69 -7.30
CA GLU A 152 -11.79 40.35 -7.87
C GLU A 152 -11.62 39.35 -6.73
N PHE A 153 -12.58 38.43 -6.62
CA PHE A 153 -12.55 37.33 -5.66
C PHE A 153 -12.40 36.03 -6.42
N GLY A 154 -11.42 35.21 -6.03
CA GLY A 154 -11.20 33.88 -6.58
C GLY A 154 -11.25 32.84 -5.48
N THR A 155 -11.73 31.64 -5.83
CA THR A 155 -11.53 30.45 -5.00
C THR A 155 -10.85 29.40 -5.85
N THR A 156 -9.68 28.96 -5.40
CA THR A 156 -8.91 27.90 -6.05
C THR A 156 -8.83 26.69 -5.14
N MET A 157 -8.78 25.49 -5.72
CA MET A 157 -8.43 24.28 -4.97
C MET A 157 -6.91 24.22 -4.80
N GLY A 158 -6.45 24.14 -3.56
CA GLY A 158 -5.05 23.98 -3.23
C GLY A 158 -4.83 22.82 -2.26
N ARG A 159 -3.63 22.78 -1.66
CA ARG A 159 -3.31 21.87 -0.56
C ARG A 159 -3.03 22.67 0.70
N GLU A 160 -3.54 22.19 1.82
CA GLU A 160 -3.27 22.74 3.14
C GLU A 160 -2.48 21.71 3.95
N ALA A 161 -1.41 22.17 4.61
CA ALA A 161 -0.65 21.35 5.52
C ALA A 161 -1.37 21.26 6.88
N PHE A 162 -1.31 20.10 7.53
CA PHE A 162 -1.91 19.88 8.84
C PHE A 162 -1.03 19.00 9.70
N SER A 163 -1.25 19.05 11.02
CA SER A 163 -0.74 18.09 11.99
C SER A 163 -1.89 17.19 12.43
N SER A 164 -1.60 15.90 12.67
CA SER A 164 -2.60 14.93 13.10
C SER A 164 -1.93 13.74 13.80
N ASP A 165 -2.78 12.91 14.39
CA ASP A 165 -2.43 11.58 14.86
C ASP A 165 -3.20 10.49 14.09
N LEU A 166 -2.63 9.30 14.11
CA LEU A 166 -3.16 8.08 13.52
C LEU A 166 -2.91 6.93 14.49
N GLU A 167 -3.97 6.34 14.98
CA GLU A 167 -3.89 5.14 15.81
C GLU A 167 -4.10 3.88 14.96
N ILE A 168 -3.28 2.86 15.17
CA ILE A 168 -3.39 1.57 14.49
C ILE A 168 -3.42 0.48 15.55
N GLU A 169 -4.48 -0.32 15.54
CA GLU A 169 -4.57 -1.50 16.38
C GLU A 169 -4.65 -2.75 15.52
N ILE A 170 -3.85 -3.74 15.87
CA ILE A 170 -3.85 -5.06 15.25
C ILE A 170 -3.97 -6.10 16.37
N ALA A 171 -4.99 -6.94 16.28
CA ALA A 171 -5.20 -8.07 17.18
C ALA A 171 -5.79 -9.22 16.38
N ASP A 172 -5.33 -10.45 16.66
CA ASP A 172 -5.92 -11.67 16.11
C ASP A 172 -6.01 -11.69 14.56
N GLY A 173 -5.03 -11.07 13.90
CA GLY A 173 -4.96 -10.98 12.43
C GLY A 173 -5.90 -9.96 11.81
N VAL A 174 -6.60 -9.16 12.62
CA VAL A 174 -7.48 -8.06 12.18
C VAL A 174 -6.86 -6.75 12.58
N GLY A 175 -7.02 -5.74 11.72
CA GLY A 175 -6.50 -4.39 11.96
C GLY A 175 -7.62 -3.36 11.90
N ARG A 176 -7.52 -2.34 12.72
CA ARG A 176 -8.34 -1.13 12.66
C ARG A 176 -7.47 0.10 12.78
N VAL A 177 -7.95 1.20 12.22
CA VAL A 177 -7.24 2.48 12.20
C VAL A 177 -8.16 3.61 12.61
N HIS A 178 -7.66 4.53 13.43
CA HIS A 178 -8.35 5.74 13.85
C HIS A 178 -7.50 6.97 13.47
N PRO A 179 -7.68 7.52 12.25
CA PRO A 179 -7.18 8.84 11.90
C PRO A 179 -7.97 9.92 12.65
N SER A 180 -7.27 10.94 13.15
CA SER A 180 -7.87 12.08 13.84
C SER A 180 -7.93 13.33 12.94
N GLY A 181 -8.62 14.37 13.43
CA GLY A 181 -8.49 15.73 12.92
C GLY A 181 -8.61 15.87 11.40
N LYS A 182 -7.65 16.58 10.79
CA LYS A 182 -7.62 16.87 9.34
C LYS A 182 -7.21 15.67 8.49
N LEU A 183 -6.75 14.59 9.11
CA LEU A 183 -6.49 13.34 8.40
C LEU A 183 -7.80 12.67 7.97
N VAL A 184 -8.89 12.86 8.72
CA VAL A 184 -10.24 12.43 8.34
C VAL A 184 -10.75 13.33 7.22
N SER A 185 -11.03 12.72 6.06
CA SER A 185 -11.61 13.46 4.93
C SER A 185 -12.99 14.02 5.31
N PRO A 186 -13.32 15.29 5.01
CA PRO A 186 -14.62 15.88 5.35
C PRO A 186 -15.82 15.15 4.76
N ILE A 187 -15.62 14.48 3.62
CA ILE A 187 -16.64 13.66 2.97
C ILE A 187 -16.26 12.21 3.25
N HIS A 188 -16.82 11.62 4.30
CA HIS A 188 -16.57 10.24 4.67
C HIS A 188 -17.88 9.54 5.06
N SER A 189 -17.96 8.23 4.83
CA SER A 189 -19.09 7.39 5.24
C SER A 189 -18.95 6.89 6.68
N GLY A 190 -18.25 7.64 7.54
CA GLY A 190 -17.97 7.23 8.93
C GLY A 190 -17.04 6.02 9.06
N GLY A 191 -16.57 5.83 10.29
CA GLY A 191 -16.08 4.59 10.90
C GLY A 191 -16.89 4.35 12.17
N ASN A 192 -16.87 3.15 12.74
CA ASN A 192 -17.56 2.91 14.02
C ASN A 192 -16.76 3.61 15.12
N ASP A 193 -17.31 4.65 15.74
CA ASP A 193 -16.61 5.47 16.76
C ASP A 193 -15.25 5.99 16.29
N GLY A 194 -15.17 6.40 15.01
CA GLY A 194 -13.92 6.89 14.40
C GLY A 194 -12.94 5.78 13.99
N TRP A 195 -13.30 4.51 14.14
CA TRP A 195 -12.45 3.39 13.71
C TRP A 195 -12.87 2.87 12.34
N TRP A 196 -11.88 2.70 11.46
CA TRP A 196 -12.04 2.05 10.17
C TRP A 196 -11.34 0.69 10.15
N PRO A 197 -11.99 -0.37 9.66
CA PRO A 197 -11.31 -1.65 9.47
C PRO A 197 -10.25 -1.52 8.38
N ILE A 198 -9.10 -2.16 8.62
CA ILE A 198 -8.01 -2.27 7.65
C ILE A 198 -8.29 -3.50 6.77
N ALA A 199 -8.52 -3.26 5.50
CA ALA A 199 -8.55 -4.27 4.45
C ALA A 199 -7.14 -4.57 3.94
N ASP A 200 -6.96 -5.74 3.33
CA ASP A 200 -5.69 -6.18 2.74
C ASP A 200 -4.52 -6.11 3.74
N LEU A 201 -4.80 -6.36 5.03
CA LEU A 201 -3.82 -6.25 6.10
C LEU A 201 -2.69 -7.27 5.88
N LEU A 202 -1.48 -6.75 5.77
CA LEU A 202 -0.25 -7.50 5.67
C LEU A 202 0.67 -7.08 6.82
N VAL A 203 0.96 -8.02 7.72
CA VAL A 203 1.86 -7.83 8.86
C VAL A 203 3.12 -8.66 8.61
N THR A 204 4.26 -8.00 8.50
CA THR A 204 5.59 -8.61 8.39
C THR A 204 6.50 -8.13 9.53
N PRO A 205 7.66 -8.78 9.75
CA PRO A 205 8.60 -8.35 10.78
C PRO A 205 9.15 -6.93 10.59
N ASP A 206 9.19 -6.45 9.35
CA ASP A 206 9.73 -5.14 8.96
C ASP A 206 8.66 -4.12 8.58
N ARG A 207 7.42 -4.55 8.29
CA ARG A 207 6.41 -3.69 7.70
C ARG A 207 4.98 -4.07 8.07
N ILE A 208 4.11 -3.07 8.18
CA ILE A 208 2.67 -3.26 8.30
C ILE A 208 2.02 -2.44 7.20
N THR A 209 1.22 -3.08 6.36
CA THR A 209 0.51 -2.39 5.28
C THR A 209 -0.95 -2.80 5.23
N GLY A 210 -1.77 -1.92 4.68
CA GLY A 210 -3.19 -2.20 4.47
C GLY A 210 -3.89 -0.99 3.86
N SER A 211 -5.17 -1.12 3.60
CA SER A 211 -6.00 -0.01 3.15
C SER A 211 -7.19 0.17 4.06
N TYR A 212 -7.68 1.39 4.22
CA TYR A 212 -8.94 1.64 4.90
C TYR A 212 -9.79 2.52 4.00
N ARG A 213 -11.11 2.37 4.08
CA ARG A 213 -12.04 3.01 3.14
C ARG A 213 -12.88 4.03 3.87
N MET A 214 -12.55 5.31 3.64
CA MET A 214 -13.31 6.44 4.15
C MET A 214 -14.62 6.63 3.39
N ASN A 215 -14.66 6.40 2.07
CA ASN A 215 -15.89 6.44 1.27
C ASN A 215 -15.74 5.68 -0.08
N GLY A 216 -16.72 5.84 -0.98
CA GLY A 216 -16.73 5.33 -2.36
C GLY A 216 -15.44 5.51 -3.16
N LEU A 217 -14.89 6.72 -3.11
CA LEU A 217 -13.80 7.25 -3.94
C LEU A 217 -12.48 7.37 -3.15
N ASN A 218 -12.54 7.42 -1.83
CA ASN A 218 -11.40 7.64 -0.94
C ASN A 218 -11.06 6.36 -0.16
N LYS A 219 -9.98 5.70 -0.56
CA LYS A 219 -9.44 4.47 0.05
C LYS A 219 -7.95 4.65 0.40
N PRO A 220 -7.62 5.32 1.51
CA PRO A 220 -6.21 5.51 1.84
C PRO A 220 -5.45 4.22 2.14
N ARG A 221 -4.18 4.19 1.74
CA ARG A 221 -3.26 3.10 1.98
C ARG A 221 -2.29 3.46 3.10
N ILE A 222 -2.16 2.58 4.08
CA ILE A 222 -1.21 2.66 5.20
C ILE A 222 0.02 1.84 4.86
N ASP A 223 1.17 2.39 5.19
CA ASP A 223 2.48 1.80 5.01
C ASP A 223 3.37 2.19 6.20
N TYR A 224 3.47 1.30 7.18
CA TYR A 224 4.27 1.46 8.38
C TYR A 224 5.54 0.63 8.29
N ASP A 225 6.69 1.29 8.35
CA ASP A 225 8.00 0.67 8.42
C ASP A 225 8.40 0.50 9.89
N ARG A 226 8.50 -0.75 10.35
CA ARG A 226 8.80 -1.10 11.75
C ARG A 226 10.25 -0.78 12.13
N ARG A 227 11.17 -0.74 11.16
CA ARG A 227 12.59 -0.43 11.40
C ARG A 227 12.80 1.05 11.63
N THR A 228 12.17 1.89 10.80
CA THR A 228 12.29 3.35 10.91
C THR A 228 11.24 3.97 11.84
N ARG A 229 10.21 3.19 12.22
CA ARG A 229 9.04 3.63 12.97
C ARG A 229 8.27 4.76 12.29
N ILE A 230 8.27 4.78 10.95
CA ILE A 230 7.58 5.78 10.15
C ILE A 230 6.35 5.16 9.50
N VAL A 231 5.20 5.80 9.69
CA VAL A 231 3.98 5.51 8.94
C VAL A 231 3.79 6.51 7.82
N ARG A 232 3.31 6.02 6.67
CA ARG A 232 2.83 6.83 5.57
C ARG A 232 1.40 6.45 5.22
N VAL A 233 0.56 7.46 5.06
CA VAL A 233 -0.79 7.31 4.54
C VAL A 233 -0.87 8.01 3.20
N ARG A 234 -1.37 7.32 2.18
CA ARG A 234 -1.48 7.83 0.81
C ARG A 234 -2.91 7.76 0.29
N ALA A 235 -3.46 8.90 -0.12
CA ALA A 235 -4.74 9.07 -0.78
C ALA A 235 -4.84 10.50 -1.38
N ALA A 236 -6.04 11.07 -1.42
CA ALA A 236 -6.23 12.52 -1.60
C ALA A 236 -5.53 13.32 -0.49
N THR A 237 -5.57 12.80 0.74
CA THR A 237 -4.74 13.26 1.87
C THR A 237 -3.47 12.42 1.95
N GLU A 238 -2.35 13.09 2.20
CA GLU A 238 -1.06 12.46 2.47
C GLU A 238 -0.68 12.74 3.91
N PHE A 239 -0.10 11.77 4.60
CA PHE A 239 0.37 11.93 5.97
C PHE A 239 1.62 11.10 6.20
N THR A 240 2.59 11.66 6.93
CA THR A 240 3.77 10.97 7.42
C THR A 240 3.91 11.24 8.90
N GLY A 241 4.02 10.17 9.68
CA GLY A 241 4.14 10.26 11.13
C GLY A 241 5.16 9.29 11.68
N ARG A 242 5.59 9.55 12.91
CA ARG A 242 6.44 8.66 13.68
C ARG A 242 5.58 7.94 14.71
N CYS A 243 5.73 6.63 14.79
CA CYS A 243 4.90 5.79 15.65
C CYS A 243 5.63 5.34 16.90
N GLU A 244 4.87 5.22 17.97
CA GLU A 244 5.24 4.61 19.23
C GLU A 244 4.28 3.47 19.52
N GLU A 245 4.81 2.36 20.06
CA GLU A 245 4.04 1.18 20.45
C GLU A 245 3.60 1.36 21.91
N GLN A 246 2.34 1.02 22.22
CA GLN A 246 1.77 1.09 23.57
C GLN A 246 1.77 -0.27 24.28
#